data_AF-A0A9E4TND1-F1
#
_entry.id   AF-A0A9E4TND1-F1
#
_cell.length_a   1.000
_cell.length_b   1.000
_cell.length_c   1.000
_cell.angle_alpha   90.00
_cell.angle_beta   90.00
_cell.angle_gamma   90.00
#
_symmetry.space_group_name_H-M   'P 1'
#
loop_
_entity.id
_entity.type
_entity.pdbx_description
1 polymer ?
#
loop_
_entity_poly.entity_id
_entity_poly.type
_entity_poly.pdbx_seq_one_letter_code
_entity_poly.pdbx_strand_id
1 'polypeptide(L)'
;PSGRTENNEIPVAQSIVDYIFRWLASSFLSEEEKEEFGVLSPAVKAKLAAQEFDLPSSAGNGHTVVGTQTDAPPCMNCGWIMTRAGTCYKCDNCGTTTGCG
;
A
#
# COMPACT_ATOMS: atom_id res chain seq x y z
N PRO A 1 -11.01 -8.76 3.69
CA PRO A 1 -11.05 -8.28 2.29
C PRO A 1 -9.63 -8.33 1.73
N SER A 2 -9.47 -8.63 0.45
CA SER A 2 -8.18 -8.49 -0.23
C SER A 2 -8.31 -7.33 -1.20
N GLY A 3 -7.41 -6.36 -1.11
CA GLY A 3 -7.45 -5.11 -1.86
C GLY A 3 -8.01 -3.94 -1.04
N ARG A 4 -8.61 -2.98 -1.73
CA ARG A 4 -9.09 -1.72 -1.14
C ARG A 4 -10.28 -1.98 -0.20
N THR A 5 -10.29 -1.31 0.95
CA THR A 5 -11.38 -1.42 1.94
C THR A 5 -12.12 -0.09 2.08
N GLU A 6 -13.32 -0.12 2.64
CA GLU A 6 -14.14 1.07 2.92
C GLU A 6 -13.68 1.80 4.19
N ASN A 7 -12.82 1.17 5.01
CA ASN A 7 -12.31 1.78 6.24
C ASN A 7 -11.15 2.75 5.92
N ASN A 8 -11.34 4.03 6.26
CA ASN A 8 -10.37 5.09 6.02
C ASN A 8 -9.04 4.90 6.81
N GLU A 9 -9.10 4.22 7.97
CA GLU A 9 -7.93 3.89 8.77
C GLU A 9 -7.15 2.68 8.21
N ILE A 10 -7.80 1.83 7.41
CA ILE A 10 -7.24 0.60 6.84
C ILE A 10 -7.59 0.53 5.35
N PRO A 11 -7.07 1.44 4.51
CA PRO A 11 -7.56 1.62 3.13
C PRO A 11 -7.24 0.45 2.19
N VAL A 12 -6.23 -0.37 2.51
CA VAL A 12 -5.86 -1.56 1.74
C VAL A 12 -5.48 -2.68 2.71
N ALA A 13 -5.98 -3.89 2.48
CA ALA A 13 -5.62 -5.09 3.23
C ALA A 13 -5.20 -6.23 2.28
N GLN A 14 -4.24 -7.05 2.72
CA GLN A 14 -3.73 -8.16 1.91
C GLN A 14 -4.62 -9.42 2.03
N SER A 15 -5.26 -9.58 3.18
CA SER A 15 -6.16 -10.70 3.46
C SER A 15 -7.28 -10.28 4.42
N ILE A 16 -8.28 -11.14 4.58
CA ILE A 16 -9.30 -10.97 5.63
C ILE A 16 -8.70 -10.95 7.03
N VAL A 17 -7.66 -11.75 7.26
CA VAL A 17 -7.01 -11.87 8.57
C VAL A 17 -6.22 -10.60 8.89
N ASP A 18 -5.45 -10.08 7.92
CA ASP A 18 -4.74 -8.79 8.02
C ASP A 18 -5.71 -7.65 8.37
N TYR A 19 -6.84 -7.60 7.66
CA TYR A 19 -7.88 -6.61 7.93
C TYR A 19 -8.45 -6.71 9.36
N ILE A 20 -8.77 -7.92 9.82
CA ILE A 20 -9.32 -8.14 11.16
C ILE A 20 -8.31 -7.72 12.23
N PHE A 21 -7.04 -8.09 12.09
CA PHE A 21 -6.02 -7.71 13.08
C PHE A 21 -5.78 -6.21 13.13
N ARG A 22 -5.75 -5.53 11.98
CA ARG A 22 -5.63 -4.07 11.92
C ARG A 22 -6.87 -3.36 12.47
N TRP A 23 -8.05 -3.95 12.30
CA TRP A 23 -9.29 -3.43 12.88
C TRP A 23 -9.33 -3.60 14.41
N LEU A 24 -8.87 -4.76 14.92
CA LEU A 24 -8.69 -4.95 16.36
C LEU A 24 -7.65 -3.97 16.91
N ALA A 25 -6.53 -3.79 16.22
CA ALA A 25 -5.50 -2.83 16.58
C ALA A 25 -6.04 -1.39 16.65
N SER A 26 -6.86 -0.96 15.67
CA SER A 26 -7.46 0.38 15.69
C SER A 26 -8.39 0.60 16.89
N SER A 27 -9.05 -0.46 17.35
CA SER A 27 -10.03 -0.43 18.44
C SER A 27 -9.39 -0.45 19.83
N PHE A 28 -8.28 -1.17 20.01
CA PHE A 28 -7.76 -1.50 21.34
C PHE A 28 -6.34 -1.00 21.66
N LEU A 29 -5.53 -0.66 20.65
CA LEU A 29 -4.14 -0.25 20.88
C LEU A 29 -4.01 1.28 21.02
N SER A 30 -2.89 1.72 21.58
CA SER A 30 -2.51 3.14 21.63
C SER A 30 -2.10 3.68 20.26
N GLU A 31 -2.01 5.00 20.09
CA GLU A 31 -1.63 5.64 18.82
C GLU A 31 -0.24 5.22 18.31
N GLU A 32 0.71 4.98 19.22
CA GLU A 32 2.07 4.55 18.87
C GLU A 32 2.08 3.10 18.38
N GLU A 33 1.33 2.22 19.04
CA GLU A 33 1.17 0.83 18.61
C GLU A 33 0.38 0.74 17.29
N LYS A 34 -0.66 1.55 17.12
CA LYS A 34 -1.42 1.62 15.86
C LYS A 34 -0.53 1.92 14.66
N GLU A 35 0.45 2.80 14.82
CA GLU A 35 1.44 3.11 13.78
C GLU A 35 2.27 1.89 13.41
N GLU A 36 2.78 1.15 14.41
CA GLU A 36 3.57 -0.08 14.20
C GLU A 36 2.77 -1.17 13.48
N PHE A 37 1.47 -1.29 13.78
CA PHE A 37 0.57 -2.24 13.13
C PHE A 37 0.00 -1.74 11.78
N GLY A 38 0.44 -0.58 11.27
CA GLY A 38 0.01 -0.06 9.97
C GLY A 38 -1.45 0.38 9.93
N VAL A 39 -1.96 0.87 11.06
CA VAL A 39 -3.28 1.52 11.19
C VAL A 39 -3.07 3.03 11.00
N LEU A 40 -3.74 3.59 9.99
CA LEU A 40 -3.62 5.00 9.64
C LEU A 40 -4.69 5.82 10.40
N SER A 41 -4.54 5.91 11.73
CA SER A 41 -5.39 6.79 12.55
C SER A 41 -5.23 8.26 12.11
N PRO A 42 -6.17 9.15 12.48
CA PRO A 42 -6.02 10.58 12.20
C PRO A 42 -4.73 11.18 12.75
N ALA A 43 -4.27 10.74 13.93
CA ALA A 43 -3.05 11.25 14.54
C ALA A 43 -1.80 10.68 13.85
N VAL A 44 -1.78 9.40 13.49
CA VAL A 44 -0.71 8.81 12.68
C VAL A 44 -0.61 9.49 11.31
N LYS A 45 -1.75 9.77 10.66
CA LYS A 45 -1.79 10.54 9.40
C LYS A 45 -1.24 11.95 9.57
N ALA A 46 -1.61 12.65 10.65
CA ALA A 46 -1.11 13.98 10.92
C ALA A 46 0.41 13.99 11.18
N LYS A 47 0.92 12.97 11.88
CA LYS A 47 2.37 12.79 12.09
C LYS A 47 3.09 12.55 10.77
N LEU A 48 2.61 11.62 9.94
CA LEU A 48 3.16 11.34 8.61
C LEU A 48 3.17 12.58 7.72
N ALA A 49 2.06 13.35 7.70
CA ALA A 49 1.97 14.59 6.93
C ALA A 49 2.88 15.70 7.46
N ALA A 50 3.14 15.75 8.77
CA ALA A 50 4.10 16.68 9.37
C ALA A 50 5.56 16.24 9.14
N GLN A 51 5.78 14.95 8.88
CA GLN A 51 7.09 14.37 8.53
C GLN A 51 7.40 14.44 7.04
N GLU A 52 6.56 15.12 6.24
CA GLU A 52 6.79 15.35 4.82
C GLU A 52 8.10 16.13 4.62
N PHE A 53 9.15 15.36 4.35
CA PHE A 53 10.48 15.82 3.99
C PHE A 53 10.41 16.45 2.59
N ASP A 54 11.10 17.58 2.41
CA ASP A 54 11.28 18.28 1.13
C ASP A 54 11.56 17.29 -0.02
N LEU A 55 10.52 17.00 -0.82
CA LEU A 55 10.63 16.26 -2.07
C LEU A 55 10.11 17.16 -3.18
N PRO A 56 10.88 17.36 -4.27
CA PRO A 56 10.44 18.19 -5.37
C PRO A 56 9.17 17.58 -5.96
N SER A 57 8.15 18.43 -6.10
CA SER A 57 6.88 18.12 -6.75
C SER A 57 7.14 17.64 -8.19
N SER A 58 7.24 16.33 -8.34
CA SER A 58 7.11 15.65 -9.62
C SER A 58 6.30 14.39 -9.35
N ALA A 59 5.16 14.29 -10.03
CA ALA A 59 4.30 13.13 -10.01
C ALA A 59 5.11 11.84 -10.23
N GLY A 60 5.34 11.09 -9.16
CA GLY A 60 6.18 9.91 -9.18
C GLY A 60 6.55 9.50 -7.76
N ASN A 61 5.63 8.85 -7.05
CA ASN A 61 5.91 8.30 -5.71
C ASN A 61 6.97 7.20 -5.82
N GLY A 62 8.23 7.61 -5.62
CA GLY A 62 9.40 6.75 -5.58
C GLY A 62 9.43 5.96 -4.28
N HIS A 63 8.89 4.75 -4.32
CA HIS A 63 9.49 3.67 -3.56
C HIS A 63 10.79 3.33 -4.29
N THR A 64 11.95 3.56 -3.68
CA THR A 64 13.26 3.20 -4.26
C THR A 64 13.35 1.67 -4.34
N VAL A 65 12.73 1.09 -5.36
CA VAL A 65 12.88 -0.30 -5.72
C VAL A 65 14.10 -0.38 -6.61
N VAL A 66 15.22 -0.76 -6.00
CA VAL A 66 16.38 -1.27 -6.70
C VAL A 66 15.90 -2.46 -7.54
N GLY A 67 15.65 -2.24 -8.83
CA GLY A 67 15.54 -3.31 -9.82
C GLY A 67 14.23 -3.50 -10.60
N THR A 68 13.31 -2.53 -10.71
CA THR A 68 12.07 -2.75 -11.48
C THR A 68 11.97 -1.90 -12.75
N GLN A 69 11.95 -2.62 -13.87
CA GLN A 69 11.61 -2.23 -15.24
C GLN A 69 10.79 -0.92 -15.33
N THR A 70 11.34 0.09 -16.00
CA THR A 70 10.73 1.43 -16.16
C THR A 70 9.39 1.45 -16.90
N ASP A 71 9.04 0.37 -17.61
CA ASP A 71 7.79 0.21 -18.37
C ASP A 71 6.67 -0.48 -17.56
N ALA A 72 6.92 -0.86 -16.31
CA ALA A 72 5.91 -1.57 -15.51
C ALA A 72 4.80 -0.61 -15.03
N PRO A 73 3.53 -0.83 -15.40
CA PRO A 73 2.43 -0.03 -14.85
C PRO A 73 2.19 -0.37 -13.37
N PRO A 74 1.68 0.57 -12.56
CA PRO A 74 1.18 0.25 -11.23
C PRO A 74 -0.05 -0.65 -11.32
N CYS A 75 -0.20 -1.56 -10.36
CA CYS A 75 -1.32 -2.48 -10.30
C CYS A 75 -2.64 -1.72 -10.09
N MET A 76 -3.64 -1.94 -10.94
CA MET A 76 -4.94 -1.27 -10.82
C MET A 76 -5.74 -1.68 -9.57
N ASN A 77 -5.41 -2.82 -8.97
CA ASN A 77 -6.13 -3.34 -7.80
C ASN A 77 -5.52 -2.83 -6.48
N CYS A 78 -4.19 -2.86 -6.36
CA CYS A 78 -3.48 -2.55 -5.11
C CYS A 78 -2.42 -1.45 -5.21
N GLY A 79 -2.21 -0.85 -6.38
CA GLY A 79 -1.26 0.27 -6.58
C GLY A 79 0.23 -0.10 -6.57
N TRP A 80 0.56 -1.36 -6.24
CA TRP A 80 1.94 -1.85 -6.24
C TRP A 80 2.54 -1.89 -7.64
N ILE A 81 3.83 -1.55 -7.78
CA ILE A 81 4.53 -1.62 -9.07
C ILE A 81 4.57 -3.06 -9.58
N MET A 82 4.06 -3.29 -10.79
CA MET A 82 4.00 -4.66 -11.30
C MET A 82 5.39 -5.16 -11.74
N THR A 83 5.60 -6.47 -11.73
CA THR A 83 6.82 -7.12 -12.20
C THR A 83 6.55 -7.78 -13.55
N ARG A 84 7.44 -7.60 -14.53
CA ARG A 84 7.31 -8.27 -15.84
C ARG A 84 7.46 -9.79 -15.69
N ALA A 85 6.50 -10.54 -16.21
CA ALA A 85 6.48 -12.00 -16.29
C ALA A 85 6.26 -12.42 -17.75
N GLY A 86 7.32 -12.32 -18.56
CA GLY A 86 7.26 -12.57 -20.00
C GLY A 86 6.58 -11.41 -20.75
N THR A 87 5.49 -11.71 -21.46
CA THR A 87 4.61 -10.71 -22.10
C THR A 87 3.67 -10.04 -21.11
N CYS A 88 3.41 -10.68 -19.96
CA CYS A 88 2.55 -10.18 -18.91
C CYS A 88 3.29 -9.29 -17.91
N TYR A 89 2.51 -8.58 -17.11
CA TYR A 89 2.88 -8.01 -15.84
C TYR A 89 2.12 -8.75 -14.73
N LYS A 90 2.81 -9.08 -13.63
CA LYS A 90 2.21 -9.66 -12.42
C LYS A 90 2.39 -8.71 -11.24
N CYS A 91 1.40 -8.65 -10.36
CA CYS A 91 1.53 -7.94 -9.10
C CYS A 91 1.93 -8.91 -7.99
N ASP A 92 3.10 -8.72 -7.39
CA ASP A 92 3.59 -9.57 -6.29
C ASP A 92 2.86 -9.31 -4.96
N ASN A 93 2.13 -8.19 -4.86
CA ASN A 93 1.38 -7.81 -3.68
C ASN A 93 -0.05 -8.39 -3.69
N CYS A 94 -0.79 -8.28 -4.79
CA CYS A 94 -2.18 -8.71 -4.87
C CYS A 94 -2.48 -9.78 -5.94
N GLY A 95 -1.45 -10.34 -6.59
CA GLY A 95 -1.57 -11.46 -7.53
C GLY A 95 -2.24 -11.14 -8.87
N THR A 96 -2.70 -9.90 -9.08
CA THR A 96 -3.34 -9.48 -10.33
C THR A 96 -2.33 -9.49 -11.48
N THR A 97 -2.73 -10.02 -12.63
CA THR A 97 -1.91 -10.07 -13.86
C THR A 97 -2.55 -9.27 -14.97
N THR A 98 -1.75 -8.55 -15.76
CA THR A 98 -2.20 -7.71 -16.89
C THR A 98 -1.30 -7.93 -18.11
N GLY A 99 -1.83 -7.79 -19.33
CA GLY A 99 -1.01 -7.79 -20.55
C GLY A 99 -0.58 -9.17 -21.06
N CYS A 100 -1.23 -10.24 -20.61
CA CYS A 100 -1.04 -11.58 -21.17
C CYS A 100 -1.78 -11.68 -22.50
N GLY A 101 -1.03 -11.60 -23.61
CA GLY A 101 -1.53 -11.99 -24.94
C GLY A 101 -1.64 -13.50 -25.10
#